data_AF-W6AKH9-F1
#
_entry.id   AF-W6AKH9-F1
#
_cell.length_a   1.000
_cell.length_b   1.000
_cell.length_c   1.000
_cell.angle_alpha   90.00
_cell.angle_beta   90.00
_cell.angle_gamma   90.00
#
_symmetry.space_group_name_H-M   'P 1'
#
loop_
_entity.id
_entity.type
_entity.pdbx_description
1 polymer ?
#
loop_
_entity_poly.entity_id
_entity_poly.type
_entity_poly.pdbx_seq_one_letter_code
_entity_poly.pdbx_strand_id
1 'polypeptide(L)'
;MEKTYVIKVLAKKDAKLNYCPVIELTQKKKHKVGFLVDGINDAIALRKSDVGISFDNATDIAKAPADIILLEKSLLVLENGIIEGRRIFANIIKYIKVTVVANFGIMLSLVIVSAWLAFAPMVPIQILFQNLLYDISQVAVVFDNVHPDFIKLLKNRVDKTRKG
;
A
#
# COMPACT_ATOMS: atom_id res chain seq x y z
N MET A 1 -3.70 4.03 25.57
CA MET A 1 -4.86 3.45 24.86
C MET A 1 -4.34 2.68 23.65
N GLU A 2 -4.15 1.36 23.82
CA GLU A 2 -3.68 0.43 22.79
C GLU A 2 -4.65 0.38 21.61
N LYS A 3 -4.11 0.46 20.40
CA LYS A 3 -4.89 0.45 19.16
C LYS A 3 -5.07 -1.00 18.70
N THR A 4 -6.30 -1.51 18.71
CA THR A 4 -6.60 -2.87 18.26
C THR A 4 -6.59 -2.95 16.73
N TYR A 5 -5.53 -3.56 16.19
CA TYR A 5 -5.47 -4.03 14.81
C TYR A 5 -6.22 -5.37 14.73
N VAL A 6 -7.30 -5.44 13.94
CA VAL A 6 -7.99 -6.73 13.74
C VAL A 6 -7.24 -7.49 12.63
N ILE A 7 -6.13 -8.10 13.01
CA ILE A 7 -5.46 -9.13 12.23
C ILE A 7 -6.09 -10.45 12.67
N LYS A 8 -6.89 -11.07 11.81
CA LYS A 8 -7.46 -12.39 12.11
C LYS A 8 -6.40 -13.44 11.79
N VAL A 9 -5.60 -13.80 12.79
CA VAL A 9 -4.63 -14.88 12.69
C VAL A 9 -5.38 -16.20 12.75
N LEU A 10 -5.29 -16.98 11.68
CA LEU A 10 -5.79 -18.35 11.62
C LEU A 10 -4.59 -19.28 11.77
N ALA A 11 -4.53 -20.01 12.88
CA ALA A 11 -3.53 -21.06 13.10
C ALA A 11 -4.26 -22.40 13.21
N LYS A 12 -3.80 -23.43 12.49
CA LYS A 12 -4.35 -24.79 12.57
C LYS A 12 -3.26 -25.76 13.03
N LYS A 13 -3.64 -26.73 13.88
CA LYS A 13 -2.76 -27.76 14.47
C LYS A 13 -2.58 -29.02 13.60
N ASP A 14 -3.32 -29.12 12.50
CA ASP A 14 -3.62 -30.40 11.85
C ASP A 14 -2.99 -30.47 10.45
N ALA A 15 -1.97 -31.33 10.32
CA ALA A 15 -0.97 -31.35 9.24
C ALA A 15 -1.49 -31.75 7.85
N LYS A 16 -2.77 -32.10 7.71
CA LYS A 16 -3.38 -32.58 6.44
C LYS A 16 -4.21 -31.53 5.69
N LEU A 17 -4.31 -30.29 6.19
CA LEU A 17 -5.13 -29.28 5.51
C LEU A 17 -4.39 -28.65 4.33
N ASN A 18 -5.01 -28.67 3.15
CA ASN A 18 -4.58 -27.83 2.03
C ASN A 18 -5.00 -26.37 2.30
N TYR A 19 -4.05 -25.44 2.35
CA TYR A 19 -4.33 -24.02 2.58
C TYR A 19 -4.90 -23.30 1.35
N CYS A 20 -4.72 -23.86 0.15
CA CYS A 20 -5.13 -23.21 -1.10
C CYS A 20 -6.64 -22.89 -1.15
N PRO A 21 -7.57 -23.80 -0.80
CA PRO A 21 -9.00 -23.48 -0.76
C PRO A 21 -9.34 -22.40 0.27
N VAL A 22 -8.64 -22.36 1.41
CA VAL A 22 -8.87 -21.34 2.44
C VAL A 22 -8.47 -19.97 1.93
N ILE A 23 -7.31 -19.88 1.27
CA ILE A 23 -6.82 -18.66 0.63
C ILE A 23 -7.83 -18.19 -0.43
N GLU A 24 -8.24 -19.07 -1.34
CA GLU A 24 -9.21 -18.73 -2.40
C GLU A 24 -10.55 -18.26 -1.84
N LEU A 25 -11.11 -18.96 -0.84
CA LEU A 25 -12.39 -18.57 -0.25
C LEU A 25 -12.29 -17.22 0.47
N THR A 26 -11.14 -16.92 1.07
CA THR A 26 -10.89 -15.65 1.74
C THR A 26 -10.71 -14.52 0.72
N GLN A 27 -9.99 -14.77 -0.37
CA GLN A 27 -9.83 -13.86 -1.49
C GLN A 27 -11.16 -13.58 -2.22
N LYS A 28 -11.99 -14.61 -2.43
CA LYS A 28 -13.35 -14.46 -3.00
C LYS A 28 -14.24 -13.54 -2.17
N LYS A 29 -13.99 -13.45 -0.85
CA LYS A 29 -14.66 -12.50 0.06
C LYS A 29 -14.03 -11.10 0.04
N LYS A 30 -13.21 -10.76 -0.96
CA LYS A 30 -12.48 -9.48 -1.11
C LYS A 30 -11.56 -9.17 0.09
N HIS A 31 -11.05 -10.20 0.75
CA HIS A 31 -9.99 -10.06 1.75
C HIS A 31 -8.63 -10.30 1.13
N LYS A 32 -7.64 -9.51 1.54
CA LYS A 32 -6.23 -9.72 1.21
C LYS A 32 -5.64 -10.73 2.19
N VAL A 33 -4.93 -11.72 1.67
CA VAL A 33 -4.40 -12.84 2.43
C VAL A 33 -2.87 -12.81 2.38
N GLY A 34 -2.25 -12.59 3.53
CA GLY A 34 -0.84 -12.88 3.72
C GLY A 34 -0.67 -14.31 4.21
N PHE A 35 0.32 -15.04 3.70
CA PHE A 35 0.63 -16.40 4.12
C PHE A 35 2.09 -16.51 4.53
N LEU A 36 2.34 -17.08 5.71
CA LEU A 36 3.67 -17.18 6.31
C LEU A 36 4.09 -18.65 6.44
N VAL A 37 5.27 -18.99 5.93
CA VAL A 37 5.77 -20.36 5.85
C VAL A 37 7.24 -20.43 6.27
N ASP A 38 7.58 -21.46 7.05
CA ASP A 38 8.96 -21.76 7.46
C ASP A 38 9.59 -22.95 6.70
N GLY A 39 8.81 -23.74 5.94
CA GLY A 39 9.26 -24.98 5.28
C GLY A 39 8.60 -25.34 3.94
N ILE A 40 8.86 -26.57 3.47
CA ILE A 40 8.64 -27.01 2.07
C ILE A 40 7.15 -27.27 1.74
N ASN A 41 6.34 -27.67 2.72
CA ASN A 41 5.01 -28.25 2.48
C ASN A 41 4.00 -27.29 1.84
N ASP A 42 4.18 -25.97 1.97
CA ASP A 42 3.15 -24.99 1.64
C ASP A 42 3.56 -23.97 0.56
N ALA A 43 4.59 -24.24 -0.23
CA ALA A 43 5.08 -23.34 -1.29
C ALA A 43 4.00 -22.96 -2.33
N ILE A 44 3.06 -23.87 -2.62
CA ILE A 44 1.93 -23.59 -3.54
C ILE A 44 0.95 -22.60 -2.91
N ALA A 45 0.68 -22.73 -1.61
CA ALA A 45 -0.19 -21.81 -0.88
C ALA A 45 0.46 -20.43 -0.73
N LEU A 46 1.78 -20.39 -0.51
CA LEU A 46 2.57 -19.16 -0.50
C LEU A 46 2.39 -18.37 -1.80
N ARG A 47 2.58 -19.03 -2.95
CA ARG A 47 2.43 -18.41 -4.27
C ARG A 47 0.99 -18.00 -4.62
N LYS A 48 -0.01 -18.60 -3.95
CA LYS A 48 -1.43 -18.31 -4.16
C LYS A 48 -1.94 -17.15 -3.30
N SER A 49 -1.24 -16.85 -2.22
CA SER A 49 -1.56 -15.74 -1.33
C SER A 49 -1.35 -14.39 -2.03
N ASP A 50 -1.95 -13.32 -1.51
CA ASP A 50 -1.70 -11.97 -2.02
C ASP A 50 -0.30 -11.47 -1.65
N VAL A 51 0.26 -11.96 -0.53
CA VAL A 51 1.60 -11.66 -0.05
C VAL A 51 2.19 -12.89 0.65
N GLY A 52 3.21 -13.49 0.05
CA GLY A 52 3.97 -14.62 0.60
C GLY A 52 5.11 -14.14 1.50
N ILE A 53 5.17 -14.63 2.73
CA ILE A 53 6.17 -14.27 3.73
C ILE A 53 6.94 -15.52 4.15
N SER A 54 8.27 -15.43 4.16
CA SER A 54 9.14 -16.49 4.67
C SER A 54 10.17 -15.95 5.67
N PHE A 55 10.94 -16.83 6.30
CA PHE A 55 12.06 -16.47 7.17
C PHE A 55 13.38 -16.68 6.45
N ASP A 56 14.41 -15.93 6.82
CA ASP A 56 15.76 -16.06 6.24
C ASP A 56 16.34 -17.49 6.43
N ASN A 57 16.04 -18.11 7.56
CA ASN A 57 16.45 -19.47 7.88
C ASN A 57 15.54 -20.58 7.29
N ALA A 58 14.51 -20.22 6.52
CA ALA A 58 13.67 -21.19 5.83
C ALA A 58 14.43 -21.88 4.69
N THR A 59 13.90 -23.00 4.22
CA THR A 59 14.48 -23.73 3.08
C THR A 59 14.46 -22.87 1.82
N ASP A 60 15.43 -23.06 0.92
CA ASP A 60 15.49 -22.28 -0.33
C ASP A 60 14.23 -22.47 -1.20
N ILE A 61 13.58 -23.64 -1.09
CA ILE A 61 12.30 -23.93 -1.73
C ILE A 61 11.16 -23.07 -1.17
N ALA A 62 11.19 -22.72 0.11
CA ALA A 62 10.21 -21.84 0.76
C ALA A 62 10.49 -20.35 0.51
N LYS A 63 11.77 -19.98 0.32
CA LYS A 63 12.18 -18.59 0.00
C LYS A 63 11.94 -18.22 -1.46
N ALA A 64 12.13 -19.16 -2.39
CA ALA A 64 12.00 -18.88 -3.83
C ALA A 64 10.64 -18.28 -4.27
N PRO A 65 9.49 -18.68 -3.71
CA PRO A 65 8.19 -18.07 -4.02
C PRO A 65 7.75 -16.97 -3.02
N ALA A 66 8.60 -16.52 -2.10
CA ALA A 66 8.24 -15.51 -1.11
C ALA A 66 8.42 -14.08 -1.67
N ASP A 67 7.46 -13.19 -1.39
CA ASP A 67 7.57 -11.76 -1.71
C ASP A 67 8.39 -11.01 -0.65
N ILE A 68 8.36 -11.49 0.60
CA ILE A 68 9.04 -10.89 1.75
C ILE A 68 9.79 -11.97 2.53
N ILE A 69 11.07 -11.71 2.81
CA ILE A 69 11.90 -12.54 3.68
C ILE A 69 12.14 -11.78 4.99
N LEU A 70 11.65 -12.33 6.09
CA LEU A 70 11.89 -11.81 7.44
C LEU A 70 13.27 -12.27 7.89
N LEU A 71 14.17 -11.29 8.08
CA LEU A 71 15.52 -11.52 8.59
C LEU A 71 15.49 -11.98 10.06
N GLU A 72 14.50 -11.53 10.82
CA GLU A 72 14.29 -11.91 12.21
C GLU A 72 13.06 -12.81 12.35
N LYS A 73 13.17 -13.86 13.18
CA LYS A 73 12.04 -14.77 13.46
C LYS A 73 11.05 -14.16 14.47
N SER A 74 10.54 -12.97 14.18
CA SER A 74 9.65 -12.20 15.04
C SER A 74 8.45 -11.65 14.26
N LEU A 75 7.23 -12.02 14.69
CA LEU A 75 6.01 -11.45 14.12
C LEU A 75 5.82 -9.96 14.46
N LEU A 76 6.55 -9.43 15.45
CA LEU A 76 6.51 -8.00 15.78
C LEU A 76 7.06 -7.15 14.63
N VAL A 77 8.08 -7.65 13.92
CA VAL A 77 8.64 -6.98 12.73
C VAL A 77 7.59 -6.92 11.63
N LEU A 78 6.80 -7.97 11.46
CA LEU A 78 5.70 -8.00 10.51
C LEU A 78 4.58 -7.02 10.88
N GLU A 79 4.21 -6.93 12.16
CA GLU A 79 3.22 -5.96 12.64
C GLU A 79 3.68 -4.52 12.37
N ASN A 80 4.92 -4.19 12.75
CA ASN A 80 5.51 -2.88 12.51
C ASN A 80 5.57 -2.57 11.00
N GLY A 81 5.95 -3.55 10.18
CA GLY A 81 5.95 -3.42 8.72
C GLY A 81 4.57 -3.13 8.15
N ILE A 82 3.51 -3.76 8.66
CA ILE A 82 2.13 -3.48 8.25
C ILE A 82 1.72 -2.05 8.65
N ILE A 83 2.12 -1.58 9.83
CA ILE A 83 1.82 -0.22 10.30
C ILE A 83 2.54 0.81 9.43
N GLU A 84 3.82 0.63 9.16
CA GLU A 84 4.60 1.52 8.30
C GLU A 84 4.10 1.50 6.85
N GLY A 85 3.78 0.32 6.30
CA GLY A 85 3.17 0.21 4.97
C GLY A 85 1.86 0.99 4.85
N ARG A 86 1.02 0.98 5.88
CA ARG A 86 -0.20 1.81 5.93
C ARG A 86 0.10 3.31 6.00
N ARG A 87 1.17 3.72 6.69
CA ARG A 87 1.62 5.11 6.75
C ARG A 87 2.08 5.57 5.36
N ILE A 88 2.95 4.80 4.70
CA ILE A 88 3.43 5.09 3.35
C ILE A 88 2.26 5.22 2.37
N PHE A 89 1.31 4.27 2.39
CA PHE A 89 0.13 4.33 1.52
C PHE A 89 -0.70 5.60 1.76
N ALA A 90 -0.88 6.02 3.02
CA ALA A 90 -1.58 7.26 3.33
C ALA A 90 -0.85 8.50 2.78
N ASN A 91 0.49 8.54 2.89
CA ASN A 91 1.31 9.61 2.30
C ASN A 91 1.19 9.67 0.78
N ILE A 92 1.20 8.52 0.10
CA ILE A 92 1.00 8.44 -1.35
C ILE A 92 -0.36 9.03 -1.75
N ILE A 93 -1.44 8.65 -1.06
CA ILE A 93 -2.78 9.18 -1.37
C ILE A 93 -2.87 10.69 -1.10
N LYS A 94 -2.22 11.19 -0.04
CA LYS A 94 -2.14 12.62 0.26
C LYS A 94 -1.43 13.36 -0.88
N TYR A 95 -0.28 12.86 -1.31
CA TYR A 95 0.50 13.42 -2.40
C TYR A 95 -0.30 13.47 -3.71
N ILE A 96 -0.90 12.34 -4.12
CA ILE A 96 -1.73 12.27 -5.33
C ILE A 96 -2.85 13.30 -5.27
N LYS A 97 -3.53 13.43 -4.13
CA LYS A 97 -4.63 14.39 -3.96
C LYS A 97 -4.15 15.83 -4.15
N VAL A 98 -3.03 16.20 -3.54
CA VAL A 98 -2.46 17.56 -3.66
C VAL A 98 -2.03 17.83 -5.11
N THR A 99 -1.34 16.88 -5.75
CA THR A 99 -0.87 17.03 -7.14
C THR A 99 -2.01 17.12 -8.15
N VAL A 100 -3.05 16.29 -8.02
CA VAL A 100 -4.21 16.37 -8.91
C VAL A 100 -4.91 17.72 -8.78
N VAL A 101 -5.11 18.21 -7.54
CA VAL A 101 -5.75 19.51 -7.29
C VAL A 101 -4.90 20.67 -7.82
N ALA A 102 -3.58 20.63 -7.62
CA ALA A 102 -2.67 21.67 -8.08
C ALA A 102 -2.61 21.74 -9.62
N ASN A 103 -2.41 20.60 -10.29
CA ASN A 103 -2.35 20.53 -11.75
C ASN A 103 -3.67 20.97 -12.39
N PHE A 104 -4.81 20.59 -11.78
CA PHE A 104 -6.11 21.06 -12.23
C PHE A 104 -6.27 22.58 -12.08
N GLY A 105 -5.86 23.13 -10.94
CA GLY A 105 -5.90 24.57 -10.68
C GLY A 105 -5.05 25.38 -11.68
N ILE A 106 -3.85 24.91 -12.00
CA ILE A 106 -2.97 25.53 -13.00
C ILE A 106 -3.64 25.49 -14.37
N MET A 107 -4.13 24.33 -14.81
CA MET A 107 -4.78 24.19 -16.11
C MET A 107 -6.01 25.08 -16.24
N LEU A 108 -6.90 25.09 -15.24
CA LEU A 108 -8.09 25.93 -15.23
C LEU A 108 -7.74 27.42 -15.26
N SER A 109 -6.75 27.83 -14.47
CA SER A 109 -6.27 29.22 -14.44
C SER A 109 -5.72 29.65 -15.80
N LEU A 110 -4.89 28.80 -16.43
CA LEU A 110 -4.36 29.07 -17.76
C LEU A 110 -5.47 29.22 -18.80
N VAL A 111 -6.51 28.37 -18.77
CA VAL A 111 -7.66 28.47 -19.68
C VAL A 111 -8.42 29.78 -19.49
N ILE A 112 -8.74 30.14 -18.24
CA ILE A 112 -9.48 31.38 -17.92
C ILE A 112 -8.68 32.61 -18.34
N VAL A 113 -7.40 32.65 -18.01
CA VAL A 113 -6.53 33.80 -18.30
C VAL A 113 -6.28 33.92 -19.81
N SER A 114 -6.07 32.80 -20.51
CA SER A 114 -5.90 32.80 -21.98
C SER A 114 -7.17 33.18 -22.73
N ALA A 115 -8.36 32.99 -22.14
CA ALA A 115 -9.61 33.47 -22.73
C ALA A 115 -9.76 35.00 -22.65
N TRP A 116 -9.07 35.65 -21.70
CA TRP A 116 -9.15 37.10 -21.47
C TRP A 116 -7.95 37.87 -22.05
N LEU A 117 -6.80 37.22 -22.24
CA LEU A 117 -5.59 37.81 -22.80
C LEU A 117 -5.39 37.41 -24.27
N ALA A 118 -4.91 38.34 -25.08
CA ALA A 118 -4.54 38.08 -26.48
C ALA A 118 -3.20 37.33 -26.64
N PHE A 119 -2.55 36.93 -25.54
CA PHE A 119 -1.25 36.26 -25.52
C PHE A 119 -1.24 35.11 -24.51
N ALA A 120 -0.36 34.13 -24.74
CA ALA A 120 -0.22 32.95 -23.88
C ALA A 120 0.37 33.33 -22.50
N PRO A 121 -0.28 32.97 -21.38
CA PRO A 121 0.18 33.35 -20.04
C PRO A 121 1.52 32.71 -19.63
N MET A 122 1.77 31.48 -20.10
CA MET A 122 3.03 30.76 -19.91
C MET A 122 3.40 29.99 -21.18
N VAL A 123 4.69 30.01 -21.54
CA VAL A 123 5.22 29.20 -22.65
C VAL A 123 5.51 27.76 -22.18
N PRO A 124 5.50 26.75 -23.07
CA PRO A 124 5.66 25.34 -22.69
C PRO A 124 6.91 25.04 -21.86
N ILE A 125 8.04 25.72 -22.12
CA ILE A 125 9.27 25.52 -21.36
C ILE A 125 9.16 25.99 -19.91
N GLN A 126 8.37 27.04 -19.63
CA GLN A 126 8.12 27.51 -18.27
C GLN A 126 7.26 26.52 -17.49
N ILE A 127 6.28 25.88 -18.16
CA ILE A 127 5.43 24.84 -17.56
C ILE A 127 6.27 23.60 -17.21
N LEU A 128 7.16 23.16 -18.11
CA LEU A 128 8.07 22.04 -17.84
C LEU A 128 9.00 22.34 -16.67
N PHE A 129 9.57 23.55 -16.63
CA PHE A 129 10.45 23.96 -15.54
C PHE A 129 9.70 24.06 -14.20
N GLN A 130 8.48 24.60 -14.20
CA GLN A 130 7.62 24.64 -13.01
C GLN A 130 7.28 23.24 -12.50
N ASN A 131 6.92 22.31 -13.40
CA ASN A 131 6.62 20.92 -13.02
C ASN A 131 7.83 20.24 -12.38
N LEU A 132 9.03 20.43 -12.95
CA LEU A 132 10.26 19.89 -12.38
C LEU A 132 10.52 20.42 -10.96
N LEU A 133 10.41 21.74 -10.76
CA LEU A 133 10.58 22.36 -9.44
C LEU A 133 9.52 21.89 -8.43
N TYR A 134 8.28 21.73 -8.88
CA TYR A 134 7.18 21.24 -8.07
C TYR A 134 7.43 19.80 -7.62
N ASP A 135 7.83 18.91 -8.53
CA ASP A 135 8.11 17.50 -8.23
C ASP A 135 9.26 17.38 -7.21
N ILE A 136 10.33 18.16 -7.37
CA ILE A 136 11.44 18.21 -6.40
C ILE A 136 10.94 18.68 -5.03
N SER A 137 10.11 19.72 -5.00
CA SER A 137 9.56 20.26 -3.74
C SER A 137 8.67 19.24 -3.02
N GLN A 138 7.98 18.38 -3.78
CA GLN A 138 7.06 17.40 -3.24
C GLN A 138 7.71 16.13 -2.70
N VAL A 139 9.00 15.89 -2.96
CA VAL A 139 9.74 14.76 -2.35
C VAL A 139 9.65 14.78 -0.83
N ALA A 140 9.63 15.97 -0.22
CA ALA A 140 9.48 16.15 1.22
C ALA A 140 8.14 15.59 1.76
N VAL A 141 7.08 15.58 0.96
CA VAL A 141 5.75 15.07 1.37
C VAL A 141 5.75 13.54 1.54
N VAL A 142 6.68 12.83 0.90
CA VAL A 142 6.82 11.37 1.08
C VAL A 142 7.21 11.03 2.52
N PHE A 143 8.03 11.88 3.14
CA PHE A 143 8.51 11.73 4.52
C PHE A 143 7.60 12.40 5.56
N ASP A 144 6.45 12.92 5.14
CA ASP A 144 5.54 13.61 6.04
C ASP A 144 4.89 12.65 7.05
N ASN A 145 4.58 13.17 8.24
CA ASN A 145 3.93 12.41 9.29
C ASN A 145 2.41 12.34 9.03
N VAL A 146 1.90 11.13 8.84
CA VAL A 146 0.46 10.90 8.68
C VAL A 146 -0.25 11.09 10.02
N HIS A 147 -1.25 11.98 10.06
CA HIS A 147 -2.10 12.11 11.24
C HIS A 147 -2.81 10.77 11.54
N PRO A 148 -2.84 10.30 12.79
CA PRO A 148 -3.41 8.98 13.16
C PRO A 148 -4.84 8.75 12.67
N ASP A 149 -5.63 9.80 12.51
CA ASP A 149 -7.03 9.71 12.06
C ASP A 149 -7.19 9.44 10.56
N PHE A 150 -6.20 9.81 9.74
CA PHE A 150 -6.18 9.45 8.32
C PHE A 150 -5.96 7.95 8.11
N ILE A 151 -5.15 7.33 8.98
CA ILE A 151 -4.94 5.88 9.01
C ILE A 151 -6.26 5.15 9.39
N LYS A 152 -7.07 5.73 10.30
CA LYS A 152 -8.41 5.19 10.66
C LYS A 152 -9.41 5.32 9.50
N LEU A 153 -9.38 6.41 8.73
CA LEU A 153 -10.27 6.59 7.57
C LEU A 153 -10.00 5.54 6.47
N LEU A 154 -8.73 5.19 6.24
CA LEU A 154 -8.37 4.12 5.29
C LEU A 154 -8.88 2.75 5.74
N LYS A 155 -8.92 2.47 7.05
CA LYS A 155 -9.58 1.27 7.62
C LYS A 155 -11.08 1.25 7.27
N ASN A 156 -11.79 2.34 7.53
CA ASN A 156 -13.24 2.42 7.32
C ASN A 156 -13.65 2.41 5.85
N ARG A 157 -12.80 2.90 4.94
CA ARG A 157 -13.10 2.87 3.50
C ARG A 157 -12.98 1.46 2.93
N VAL A 158 -11.96 0.68 3.34
CA VAL A 158 -11.85 -0.75 3.01
C VAL A 158 -13.01 -1.57 3.59
N ASP A 159 -13.52 -1.22 4.78
CA ASP A 159 -14.67 -1.89 5.38
C ASP A 159 -16.03 -1.46 4.79
N LYS A 160 -16.15 -0.24 4.25
CA LYS A 160 -17.40 0.22 3.60
C LYS A 160 -17.60 -0.37 2.20
N THR A 161 -16.54 -0.61 1.41
CA THR A 161 -16.65 -1.35 0.14
C THR A 161 -16.98 -2.84 0.32
N ARG A 162 -17.08 -3.34 1.57
CA ARG A 162 -17.34 -4.74 1.94
C ARG A 162 -18.80 -5.03 2.36
N LYS A 163 -19.65 -4.01 2.54
CA LYS A 163 -21.05 -4.17 2.97
C LYS A 163 -22.08 -3.96 1.84
N GLY A 164 -21.63 -3.81 0.60
CA GLY A 164 -22.46 -3.76 -0.60
C GLY A 164 -22.31 -5.03 -1.41
#